data_AF-A0A3P6TFX9-F1
#
_entry.id   AF-A0A3P6TFX9-F1
#
_cell.length_a   1.000
_cell.length_b   1.000
_cell.length_c   1.000
_cell.angle_alpha   90.00
_cell.angle_beta   90.00
_cell.angle_gamma   90.00
#
_symmetry.space_group_name_H-M   'P 1'
#
loop_
_entity.id
_entity.type
_entity.pdbx_description
1 polymer ?
#
loop_
_entity_poly.entity_id
_entity_poly.type
_entity_poly.pdbx_seq_one_letter_code
_entity_poly.pdbx_strand_id
1 'polypeptide(L)'
;MLLPHSPDQPIHFGCKFKMMVKQGYHSGGAGYVLSREALRRFVNEGLSDAEKCSPKEGGEEDVEIGSCLEKIGVYAGDSRDSSQHHRCLLSVITSLPTLKSVVRFMPMAPEEHLMVGNVEKTMWVFAYTYYPFEQGPNCCSGRHLANQI
;
A
#
# COMPACT_ATOMS: atom_id res chain seq x y z
N MET A 1 -4.02 -1.10 -12.75
CA MET A 1 -3.93 -1.72 -11.41
C MET A 1 -5.28 -2.32 -11.03
N LEU A 2 -6.36 -1.56 -10.79
CA LEU A 2 -7.65 -2.18 -10.40
C LEU A 2 -8.44 -2.85 -11.55
N LEU A 3 -8.44 -2.25 -12.75
CA LEU A 3 -9.17 -2.76 -13.93
C LEU A 3 -8.92 -4.24 -14.29
N PRO A 4 -7.68 -4.78 -14.25
CA PRO A 4 -7.43 -6.19 -14.59
C PRO A 4 -7.90 -7.20 -13.52
N HIS A 5 -8.34 -6.76 -12.34
CA HIS A 5 -8.79 -7.66 -11.28
C HIS A 5 -10.30 -7.77 -11.23
N SER A 6 -10.79 -9.00 -11.07
CA SER A 6 -12.20 -9.22 -10.79
C SER A 6 -12.55 -8.67 -9.40
N PRO A 7 -13.65 -7.94 -9.25
CA PRO A 7 -14.12 -7.50 -7.93
C PRO A 7 -14.52 -8.67 -7.01
N ASP A 8 -14.74 -9.88 -7.56
CA ASP A 8 -15.06 -11.11 -6.80
C ASP A 8 -13.80 -11.87 -6.35
N GLN A 9 -12.62 -11.45 -6.79
CA GLN A 9 -11.37 -11.98 -6.27
C GLN A 9 -11.12 -11.37 -4.88
N PRO A 10 -10.85 -12.16 -3.82
CA PRO A 10 -10.61 -11.63 -2.48
C PRO A 10 -9.20 -11.03 -2.37
N ILE A 11 -9.01 -9.85 -2.95
CA ILE A 11 -7.72 -9.14 -3.02
C ILE A 11 -7.81 -7.73 -2.45
N HIS A 12 -6.70 -7.21 -1.93
CA HIS A 12 -6.56 -5.81 -1.55
C HIS A 12 -5.23 -5.21 -2.04
N PHE A 13 -5.20 -3.88 -2.20
CA PHE A 13 -4.08 -3.14 -2.80
C PHE A 13 -3.77 -1.86 -2.02
N GLY A 14 -2.53 -1.39 -2.06
CA GLY A 14 -2.07 -0.22 -1.32
C GLY A 14 -0.54 -0.13 -1.26
N CYS A 15 -0.01 0.61 -0.29
CA CYS A 15 1.43 0.67 -0.02
C CYS A 15 1.89 -0.53 0.82
N LYS A 16 2.45 -1.54 0.15
CA LYS A 16 2.70 -2.85 0.77
C LYS A 16 3.95 -2.85 1.65
N PHE A 17 3.76 -3.17 2.93
CA PHE A 17 4.79 -3.40 3.92
C PHE A 17 4.91 -4.90 4.25
N LYS A 18 6.10 -5.34 4.68
CA LYS A 18 6.45 -6.75 4.92
C LYS A 18 6.62 -7.13 6.38
N MET A 19 6.65 -6.14 7.28
CA MET A 19 6.80 -6.42 8.70
C MET A 19 5.49 -6.98 9.26
N MET A 20 5.55 -7.69 10.39
CA MET A 20 4.38 -8.15 11.19
C MET A 20 3.45 -9.21 10.56
N VAL A 21 3.12 -9.12 9.27
CA VAL A 21 2.21 -10.02 8.55
C VAL A 21 2.96 -10.78 7.47
N LYS A 22 2.78 -12.10 7.35
CA LYS A 22 3.62 -12.95 6.47
C LYS A 22 3.47 -12.60 5.00
N GLN A 23 2.24 -12.41 4.53
CA GLN A 23 1.97 -11.96 3.16
C GLN A 23 2.24 -10.47 2.95
N GLY A 24 2.50 -9.72 4.03
CA GLY A 24 2.53 -8.27 4.09
C GLY A 24 1.16 -7.64 4.37
N TYR A 25 1.16 -6.34 4.63
CA TYR A 25 -0.02 -5.52 4.87
C TYR A 25 0.11 -4.21 4.09
N HIS A 26 -0.94 -3.38 4.00
CA HIS A 26 -0.85 -2.09 3.32
C HIS A 26 -0.98 -0.93 4.31
N SER A 27 -0.08 0.04 4.22
CA SER A 27 -0.03 1.19 5.14
C SER A 27 -1.36 1.95 5.22
N GLY A 28 -1.81 2.22 6.45
CA GLY A 28 -3.07 2.93 6.72
C GLY A 28 -3.01 4.40 6.30
N GLY A 29 -1.89 5.08 6.57
CA GLY A 29 -1.68 6.48 6.15
C GLY A 29 -1.70 6.66 4.64
N ALA A 30 -1.22 5.64 3.91
CA ALA A 30 -1.29 5.59 2.46
C ALA A 30 -2.71 5.39 1.96
N GLY A 31 -3.52 4.72 2.76
CA GLY A 31 -4.77 4.15 2.33
C GLY A 31 -4.53 2.86 1.53
N TYR A 32 -5.59 2.07 1.48
CA TYR A 32 -5.64 0.81 0.76
C TYR A 32 -7.05 0.59 0.23
N VAL A 33 -7.19 -0.29 -0.75
CA VAL A 33 -8.46 -0.62 -1.41
C VAL A 33 -8.73 -2.10 -1.26
N LEU A 34 -9.92 -2.43 -0.78
CA LEU A 34 -10.45 -3.78 -0.74
C LEU A 34 -11.30 -4.04 -1.99
N SER A 35 -11.15 -5.20 -2.60
CA SER A 35 -12.15 -5.74 -3.54
C SER A 35 -13.50 -5.95 -2.84
N ARG A 36 -14.57 -6.11 -3.63
CA ARG A 36 -15.90 -6.39 -3.09
C ARG A 36 -15.92 -7.67 -2.27
N GLU A 37 -15.29 -8.73 -2.78
CA GLU A 37 -15.22 -10.00 -2.06
C GLU A 37 -14.37 -9.88 -0.78
N ALA A 38 -13.24 -9.16 -0.83
CA ALA A 38 -12.43 -8.92 0.37
C ALA A 38 -13.24 -8.21 1.48
N LEU A 39 -13.97 -7.15 1.12
CA LEU A 39 -14.82 -6.44 2.07
C LEU A 39 -15.95 -7.33 2.61
N ARG A 40 -16.58 -8.14 1.75
CA ARG A 40 -17.63 -9.09 2.15
C ARG A 40 -17.11 -10.08 3.19
N ARG A 41 -15.93 -10.66 2.97
CA ARG A 41 -15.30 -11.58 3.93
C ARG A 41 -14.90 -10.89 5.21
N PHE A 42 -14.30 -9.71 5.10
CA PHE A 42 -13.89 -8.92 6.27
C PHE A 42 -15.07 -8.70 7.23
N VAL A 43 -16.22 -8.27 6.71
CA VAL A 43 -17.41 -8.01 7.53
C VAL A 43 -18.08 -9.29 8.05
N ASN A 44 -18.29 -10.28 7.18
CA ASN A 44 -19.13 -11.45 7.53
C ASN A 44 -18.37 -12.62 8.15
N GLU A 45 -17.05 -12.71 7.94
CA GLU A 45 -16.22 -13.84 8.37
C GLU A 45 -15.10 -13.38 9.32
N GLY A 46 -14.61 -12.16 9.14
CA GLY A 46 -13.55 -11.56 9.96
C GLY A 46 -14.08 -10.96 11.25
N LEU A 47 -14.86 -9.89 11.16
CA LEU A 47 -15.37 -9.15 12.33
C LEU A 47 -16.28 -9.98 13.24
N SER A 48 -16.89 -11.04 12.73
CA SER A 48 -17.70 -11.99 13.50
C SER A 48 -16.88 -12.96 14.36
N ASP A 49 -15.57 -13.07 14.09
CA ASP A 49 -14.68 -14.09 14.66
C ASP A 49 -13.44 -13.43 15.29
N ALA A 50 -13.44 -13.37 16.62
CA ALA A 50 -12.38 -12.73 17.41
C ALA A 50 -11.00 -13.41 17.27
N GLU A 51 -10.92 -14.67 16.82
CA GLU A 51 -9.65 -15.35 16.58
C GLU A 51 -9.02 -14.92 15.24
N LYS A 52 -9.87 -14.60 14.27
CA LYS A 52 -9.45 -14.07 12.97
C LYS A 52 -9.08 -12.60 13.10
N CYS A 53 -10.00 -11.78 13.59
CA CYS A 53 -9.82 -10.33 13.66
C CYS A 53 -9.94 -9.88 15.11
N SER A 54 -8.88 -9.27 15.63
CA SER A 54 -8.81 -8.87 17.04
C SER A 54 -9.90 -7.83 17.35
N PRO A 55 -10.75 -8.06 18.36
CA PRO A 55 -11.73 -7.07 18.81
C PRO A 55 -11.13 -6.04 19.79
N LYS A 56 -9.83 -6.15 20.11
CA LYS A 56 -9.17 -5.28 21.07
C LYS A 56 -9.03 -3.88 20.47
N GLU A 57 -9.26 -2.88 21.30
CA GLU A 57 -8.94 -1.50 20.97
C GLU A 57 -7.43 -1.26 21.15
N GLY A 58 -6.81 -0.61 20.16
CA GLY A 58 -5.38 -0.30 20.14
C GLY A 58 -4.55 -1.16 19.18
N GLY A 59 -3.29 -0.79 18.99
CA GLY A 59 -2.39 -1.37 17.99
C GLY A 59 -2.32 -0.56 16.69
N GLU A 60 -1.56 -1.07 15.73
CA GLU A 60 -1.44 -0.49 14.38
C GLU A 60 -2.59 -1.06 13.53
N GLU A 61 -3.57 -0.21 13.19
CA GLU A 61 -4.79 -0.61 12.46
C GLU A 61 -4.47 -1.34 11.15
N ASP A 62 -3.46 -0.86 10.43
CA ASP A 62 -3.05 -1.43 9.15
C ASP A 62 -2.38 -2.81 9.28
N VAL A 63 -1.66 -3.05 10.38
CA VAL A 63 -1.15 -4.37 10.73
C VAL A 63 -2.28 -5.32 11.12
N GLU A 64 -3.21 -4.87 11.96
CA GLU A 64 -4.31 -5.70 12.45
C GLU A 64 -5.27 -6.08 11.31
N ILE A 65 -5.64 -5.13 10.45
CA ILE A 65 -6.46 -5.44 9.28
C ILE A 65 -5.71 -6.35 8.31
N GLY A 66 -4.40 -6.16 8.10
CA GLY A 66 -3.59 -7.04 7.26
C GLY A 66 -3.54 -8.49 7.77
N SER A 67 -3.35 -8.66 9.08
CA SER A 67 -3.37 -9.95 9.77
C SER A 67 -4.73 -10.64 9.69
N CYS A 68 -5.80 -9.86 9.92
CA CYS A 68 -7.19 -10.31 9.79
C CYS A 68 -7.48 -10.80 8.36
N LEU A 69 -7.16 -10.00 7.34
CA LEU A 69 -7.34 -10.31 5.92
C LEU A 69 -6.57 -11.58 5.51
N GLU A 70 -5.35 -11.76 6.01
CA GLU A 70 -4.56 -12.99 5.79
C GLU A 70 -5.28 -14.24 6.30
N LYS A 71 -5.80 -14.19 7.53
CA LYS A 71 -6.48 -15.34 8.14
C LYS A 71 -7.81 -15.69 7.46
N ILE A 72 -8.49 -14.72 6.85
CA ILE A 72 -9.75 -14.94 6.11
C ILE A 72 -9.50 -15.23 4.61
N GLY A 73 -8.24 -15.46 4.23
CA GLY A 73 -7.86 -15.85 2.87
C GLY A 73 -7.99 -14.74 1.84
N VAL A 74 -7.87 -13.48 2.26
CA VAL A 74 -7.78 -12.32 1.37
C VAL A 74 -6.30 -12.00 1.12
N TYR A 75 -5.94 -11.85 -0.16
CA TYR A 75 -4.54 -11.71 -0.57
C TYR A 75 -4.07 -10.26 -0.68
N ALA A 76 -2.86 -9.97 -0.21
CA ALA A 76 -2.21 -8.68 -0.37
C ALA A 76 -1.59 -8.54 -1.78
N GLY A 77 -2.30 -7.85 -2.68
CA GLY A 77 -1.94 -7.63 -4.08
C GLY A 77 -0.77 -6.68 -4.31
N ASP A 78 -0.08 -6.89 -5.43
CA ASP A 78 1.00 -6.02 -5.90
C ASP A 78 0.42 -4.78 -6.60
N SER A 79 0.77 -3.60 -6.10
CA SER A 79 0.28 -2.32 -6.61
C SER A 79 1.24 -1.65 -7.59
N ARG A 80 2.38 -2.27 -7.92
CA ARG A 80 3.35 -1.74 -8.88
C ARG A 80 2.77 -1.71 -10.29
N ASP A 81 3.38 -0.91 -11.16
CA ASP A 81 3.03 -0.93 -12.57
C ASP A 81 3.68 -2.11 -13.32
N SER A 82 3.37 -2.26 -14.61
CA SER A 82 3.94 -3.33 -15.45
C SER A 82 5.46 -3.26 -15.60
N SER A 83 6.06 -2.13 -15.25
CA SER A 83 7.50 -1.91 -15.23
C SER A 83 8.07 -2.04 -13.82
N GLN A 84 7.29 -2.58 -12.88
CA GLN A 84 7.64 -2.76 -11.46
C GLN A 84 7.92 -1.45 -10.71
N HIS A 85 7.51 -0.30 -11.25
CA HIS A 85 7.62 0.95 -10.53
C HIS A 85 6.55 1.07 -9.47
N HIS A 86 6.96 1.60 -8.32
CA HIS A 86 6.05 1.84 -7.22
C HIS A 86 5.04 2.92 -7.59
N ARG A 87 3.79 2.68 -7.22
CA ARG A 87 2.74 3.71 -7.28
C ARG A 87 2.65 4.51 -5.99
N CYS A 88 3.25 3.98 -4.91
CA CYS A 88 3.41 4.59 -3.60
C CYS A 88 4.77 5.30 -3.56
N LEU A 89 4.81 6.59 -3.26
CA LEU A 89 6.07 7.33 -3.21
C LEU A 89 6.44 7.73 -1.79
N LEU A 90 7.73 7.56 -1.48
CA LEU A 90 8.45 8.45 -0.59
C LEU A 90 9.16 9.47 -1.47
N SER A 91 8.67 10.70 -1.49
CA SER A 91 9.30 11.72 -2.30
C SER A 91 10.59 12.20 -1.65
N VAL A 92 11.67 12.11 -2.44
CA VAL A 92 12.96 12.76 -2.22
C VAL A 92 13.44 13.30 -3.57
N ILE A 93 12.62 14.13 -4.24
CA ILE A 93 13.03 14.81 -5.48
C ILE A 93 12.48 16.24 -5.51
N THR A 94 13.32 17.17 -5.08
CA THR A 94 13.29 18.54 -5.56
C THR A 94 13.95 18.54 -6.94
N SER A 95 13.47 19.41 -7.82
CA SER A 95 14.07 19.76 -9.11
C SER A 95 13.53 19.03 -10.36
N LEU A 96 12.22 18.93 -10.54
CA LEU A 96 11.64 18.93 -11.91
C LEU A 96 10.23 19.54 -11.90
N PRO A 97 10.04 20.80 -12.35
CA PRO A 97 8.76 21.50 -12.31
C PRO A 97 7.71 20.98 -13.31
N THR A 98 7.97 19.87 -14.00
CA THR A 98 7.13 19.33 -15.08
C THR A 98 6.57 17.93 -14.82
N LEU A 99 6.96 17.25 -13.74
CA LEU A 99 6.52 15.87 -13.49
C LEU A 99 5.30 15.83 -12.57
N LYS A 100 4.10 15.95 -13.17
CA LYS A 100 2.82 15.54 -12.54
C LYS A 100 2.76 14.02 -12.41
N SER A 101 3.65 13.43 -11.61
CA SER A 101 3.52 12.03 -11.22
C SER A 101 2.32 11.91 -10.31
N VAL A 102 1.20 11.35 -10.79
CA VAL A 102 0.05 11.06 -9.93
C VAL A 102 0.43 9.86 -9.08
N VAL A 103 0.91 10.18 -7.89
CA VAL A 103 1.19 9.25 -6.80
C VAL A 103 -0.12 8.74 -6.23
N ARG A 104 -0.18 7.46 -5.88
CA ARG A 104 -1.30 6.89 -5.14
C ARG A 104 -0.77 6.10 -3.96
N PHE A 105 -1.55 6.10 -2.88
CA PHE A 105 -1.16 5.48 -1.62
C PHE A 105 0.05 6.17 -0.97
N MET A 106 -0.18 7.34 -0.36
CA MET A 106 0.87 8.20 0.21
C MET A 106 0.93 8.06 1.73
N PRO A 107 1.93 7.40 2.31
CA PRO A 107 1.95 7.09 3.75
C PRO A 107 2.03 8.32 4.67
N MET A 108 2.39 9.50 4.17
CA MET A 108 2.68 10.72 4.95
C MET A 108 2.23 11.99 4.16
N ALA A 109 2.25 13.20 4.76
CA ALA A 109 1.67 14.44 4.19
C ALA A 109 2.54 15.13 3.10
N PRO A 110 1.98 15.70 2.01
CA PRO A 110 2.73 16.18 0.83
C PRO A 110 3.93 17.09 1.12
N GLU A 111 3.88 17.92 2.16
CA GLU A 111 4.95 18.86 2.52
C GLU A 111 6.20 18.15 3.05
N GLU A 112 6.04 17.06 3.80
CA GLU A 112 7.13 16.19 4.29
C GLU A 112 7.77 15.38 3.14
N HIS A 113 7.14 15.41 1.96
CA HIS A 113 7.57 14.77 0.72
C HIS A 113 8.24 15.77 -0.24
N LEU A 114 8.02 17.08 -0.12
CA LEU A 114 8.51 18.06 -1.11
C LEU A 114 9.90 18.63 -0.81
N MET A 115 10.50 18.27 0.33
CA MET A 115 11.78 18.79 0.81
C MET A 115 12.89 17.74 0.67
N VAL A 116 13.89 17.99 -0.19
CA VAL A 116 15.08 17.12 -0.33
C VAL A 116 16.18 17.51 0.65
N GLY A 117 16.78 16.49 1.28
CA GLY A 117 18.06 16.63 1.99
C GLY A 117 18.13 15.99 3.38
N ASN A 118 17.02 15.47 3.93
CA ASN A 118 16.99 15.07 5.35
C ASN A 118 16.47 13.66 5.65
N VAL A 119 16.28 12.81 4.64
CA VAL A 119 15.82 11.44 4.86
C VAL A 119 17.01 10.49 4.77
N GLU A 120 17.68 10.26 5.90
CA GLU A 120 18.71 9.22 5.95
C GLU A 120 18.10 7.85 5.54
N LYS A 121 18.90 7.00 4.89
CA LYS A 121 18.56 5.60 4.53
C LYS A 121 18.20 4.71 5.73
N THR A 122 18.28 5.26 6.95
CA THR A 122 17.89 4.74 8.27
C THR A 122 16.41 4.92 8.59
N MET A 123 15.63 5.59 7.74
CA MET A 123 14.19 5.78 7.98
C MET A 123 13.44 4.43 7.91
N TRP A 124 12.67 4.13 8.97
CA TRP A 124 11.93 2.88 9.20
C TRP A 124 11.15 2.37 7.98
N VAL A 125 10.67 3.28 7.15
CA VAL A 125 9.89 3.00 5.94
C VAL A 125 10.64 2.14 4.91
N PHE A 126 11.97 2.27 4.79
CA PHE A 126 12.80 1.45 3.90
C PHE A 126 12.89 0.01 4.42
N ALA A 127 12.95 -0.16 5.75
CA ALA A 127 12.95 -1.47 6.37
C ALA A 127 11.58 -2.15 6.24
N TYR A 128 10.49 -1.37 6.29
CA TYR A 128 9.12 -1.88 6.27
C TYR A 128 8.62 -2.18 4.86
N THR A 129 9.14 -1.52 3.83
CA THR A 129 8.64 -1.69 2.46
C THR A 129 8.86 -3.12 1.94
N TYR A 130 7.82 -3.68 1.31
CA TYR A 130 7.83 -5.04 0.78
C TYR A 130 8.71 -5.19 -0.45
N TYR A 131 8.61 -4.25 -1.40
CA TYR A 131 9.47 -4.19 -2.58
C TYR A 131 10.47 -3.05 -2.42
N PRO A 132 11.78 -3.29 -2.59
CA PRO A 132 12.75 -2.19 -2.58
C PRO A 132 12.36 -1.10 -3.58
N PHE A 133 12.61 0.16 -3.23
CA PHE A 133 12.37 1.30 -4.11
C PHE A 133 13.64 2.13 -4.21
N GLU A 134 13.86 2.70 -5.39
CA GLU A 134 14.94 3.64 -5.63
C GLU A 134 14.45 5.04 -5.24
N GLN A 135 15.32 5.87 -4.67
CA GLN A 135 15.03 7.30 -4.52
C GLN A 135 15.41 8.00 -5.83
N GLY A 136 14.67 9.03 -6.23
CA GLY A 136 14.96 9.76 -7.47
C GLY A 136 13.89 9.61 -8.55
N PRO A 137 14.04 10.32 -9.69
CA PRO A 137 13.02 10.46 -10.73
C PRO A 137 12.57 9.15 -11.39
N ASN A 138 13.31 8.06 -11.18
CA ASN A 138 12.99 6.74 -11.70
C ASN A 138 12.16 5.88 -10.73
N CYS A 139 11.84 6.37 -9.52
CA CYS A 139 11.19 5.57 -8.49
C CYS A 139 9.75 5.14 -8.81
N CYS A 140 9.13 5.90 -9.71
CA CYS A 140 7.74 6.25 -9.59
C CYS A 140 7.00 5.96 -10.88
N SER A 141 5.86 5.27 -10.81
CA SER A 141 5.07 5.02 -12.02
C SER A 141 4.54 6.32 -12.62
N GLY A 142 4.95 6.64 -13.85
CA GLY A 142 4.42 7.77 -14.62
C GLY A 142 3.02 7.54 -15.21
N ARG A 143 2.37 6.39 -14.97
CA ARG A 143 1.10 5.99 -15.63
C ARG A 143 -0.11 6.09 -14.69
N HIS A 144 -1.22 6.65 -15.18
CA HIS A 144 -2.50 6.72 -14.45
C HIS A 144 -3.31 5.42 -14.52
N LEU A 145 -4.31 5.26 -13.63
CA LEU A 145 -5.16 4.05 -13.52
C LEU A 145 -6.02 3.79 -14.77
N ALA A 146 -6.27 4.82 -15.58
CA ALA A 146 -7.21 4.77 -16.70
C ALA A 146 -6.58 4.40 -18.06
N ASN A 147 -5.26 4.50 -18.24
CA ASN A 147 -4.59 4.22 -19.53
C ASN A 147 -3.78 2.91 -19.46
N GLN A 148 -4.44 1.81 -19.09
CA GLN A 148 -3.85 0.47 -19.16
C GLN A 148 -4.68 -0.50 -20.03
N ILE A 149 -5.31 0.03 -21.07
CA ILE A 149 -5.85 -0.74 -22.20
C ILE A 149 -5.01 -0.40 -23.42
#